data_AF-I4IU51-F1
#
_entry.id   AF-I4IU51-F1
#
_cell.length_a   1.000
_cell.length_b   1.000
_cell.length_c   1.000
_cell.angle_alpha   90.00
_cell.angle_beta   90.00
_cell.angle_gamma   90.00
#
_symmetry.space_group_name_H-M   'P 1'
#
loop_
_entity.id
_entity.type
_entity.pdbx_description
1 polymer ?
#
loop_
_entity_poly.entity_id
_entity_poly.type
_entity_poly.pdbx_seq_one_letter_code
_entity_poly.pdbx_strand_id
1 'polypeptide(L)'
;MNQPNDYQKTALDRLLYTASATARILQITTDGIETVTAGDEGCQVSLREKTGTIEIPRADYIRQFVADRQARSQSLSATQHIDKKTVWTVWNESNNNRYTVTVTRDFVHCDCPDWQNQQEAFDTVKVCCKHG
;
A
#
# COMPACT_ATOMS: atom_id res chain seq x y z
N MET A 1 -16.33 7.47 -24.84
CA MET A 1 -16.19 7.46 -23.37
C MET A 1 -14.73 7.18 -23.09
N ASN A 2 -13.91 8.21 -22.89
CA ASN A 2 -12.48 8.07 -22.61
C ASN A 2 -12.30 7.90 -21.11
N GLN A 3 -11.67 6.81 -20.69
CA GLN A 3 -11.22 6.65 -19.31
C GLN A 3 -10.19 7.74 -18.99
N PRO A 4 -10.23 8.37 -17.80
CA PRO A 4 -9.17 9.28 -17.39
C PRO A 4 -7.88 8.46 -17.25
N ASN A 5 -6.88 8.86 -18.02
CA ASN A 5 -5.60 8.20 -18.15
C ASN A 5 -4.84 8.38 -16.81
N ASP A 6 -4.86 7.34 -15.99
CA ASP A 6 -4.21 7.25 -14.68
C ASP A 6 -2.69 7.20 -14.90
N TYR A 7 -2.04 8.37 -15.00
CA TYR A 7 -0.61 8.46 -15.30
C TYR A 7 0.23 8.21 -14.03
N GLN A 8 0.16 6.98 -13.52
CA GLN A 8 1.11 6.47 -12.53
C GLN A 8 2.33 5.93 -13.30
N LYS A 9 3.44 6.67 -13.28
CA LYS A 9 4.62 6.40 -14.16
C LYS A 9 5.35 5.10 -13.80
N THR A 10 5.32 4.68 -12.55
CA THR A 10 6.04 3.50 -12.05
C THR A 10 5.17 2.62 -11.15
N ALA A 11 5.55 1.35 -10.96
CA ALA A 11 4.87 0.46 -10.01
C ALA A 11 4.90 1.01 -8.57
N LEU A 12 5.95 1.77 -8.20
CA LEU A 12 6.03 2.48 -6.93
C LEU A 12 4.99 3.60 -6.82
N ASP A 13 4.76 4.36 -7.90
CA ASP A 13 3.72 5.39 -7.95
C ASP A 13 2.34 4.75 -7.79
N ARG A 14 2.11 3.59 -8.40
CA ARG A 14 0.87 2.83 -8.23
C ARG A 14 0.63 2.39 -6.78
N LEU A 15 1.71 2.01 -6.09
CA LEU A 15 1.65 1.58 -4.71
C LEU A 15 1.36 2.76 -3.75
N LEU A 16 1.96 3.92 -3.99
CA LEU A 16 1.88 5.08 -3.09
C LEU A 16 0.68 5.99 -3.38
N TYR A 17 0.48 6.33 -4.65
CA TYR A 17 -0.39 7.43 -5.08
C TYR A 17 -1.78 6.92 -5.46
N THR A 18 -2.51 6.44 -4.45
CA THR A 18 -3.86 5.91 -4.64
C THR A 18 -4.92 6.94 -4.23
N ALA A 19 -6.07 6.93 -4.90
CA ALA A 19 -7.22 7.76 -4.50
C ALA A 19 -7.61 7.55 -3.02
N SER A 20 -7.50 6.33 -2.50
CA SER A 20 -7.75 6.07 -1.09
C SER A 20 -6.74 6.74 -0.15
N ALA A 21 -5.45 6.76 -0.51
CA ALA A 21 -4.44 7.48 0.26
C ALA A 21 -4.68 9.00 0.21
N THR A 22 -4.97 9.54 -0.98
CA THR A 22 -5.35 10.93 -1.18
C THR A 22 -6.56 11.33 -0.33
N ALA A 23 -7.61 10.49 -0.31
CA ALA A 23 -8.81 10.70 0.48
C ALA A 23 -8.52 10.80 1.98
N ARG A 24 -7.62 9.96 2.50
CA ARG A 24 -7.18 10.01 3.90
C ARG A 24 -6.38 11.26 4.23
N ILE A 25 -5.44 11.64 3.35
CA ILE A 25 -4.62 12.85 3.53
C ILE A 25 -5.49 14.11 3.55
N LEU A 26 -6.44 14.21 2.62
CA LEU A 26 -7.33 15.37 2.48
C LEU A 26 -8.58 15.30 3.38
N GLN A 27 -8.79 14.20 4.10
CA GLN A 27 -9.96 13.94 4.94
C GLN A 27 -11.31 14.06 4.18
N ILE A 28 -11.35 13.50 2.97
CA ILE A 28 -12.53 13.45 2.10
C ILE A 28 -12.88 12.00 1.75
N THR A 29 -14.00 11.80 1.05
CA THR A 29 -14.33 10.51 0.45
C THR A 29 -13.60 10.32 -0.88
N THR A 30 -13.39 9.07 -1.29
CA THR A 30 -12.79 8.76 -2.60
C THR A 30 -13.63 9.26 -3.77
N ASP A 31 -14.95 9.35 -3.59
CA ASP A 31 -15.87 9.83 -4.64
C ASP A 31 -15.64 11.30 -4.99
N GLY A 32 -15.11 12.09 -4.05
CA GLY A 32 -14.74 13.48 -4.28
C GLY A 32 -13.50 13.66 -5.16
N ILE A 33 -12.74 12.59 -5.43
CA ILE A 33 -11.52 12.61 -6.23
C ILE A 33 -11.85 12.27 -7.67
N GLU A 34 -11.41 13.11 -8.59
CA GLU A 34 -11.57 12.89 -10.02
C GLU A 34 -10.33 12.20 -10.62
N THR A 35 -9.14 12.72 -10.31
CA THR A 35 -7.86 12.17 -10.80
C THR A 35 -6.75 12.35 -9.77
N VAL A 36 -5.78 11.43 -9.78
CA VAL A 36 -4.52 11.52 -9.04
C VAL A 36 -3.38 11.30 -10.03
N THR A 37 -2.60 12.34 -10.30
CA THR A 37 -1.51 12.30 -11.28
C THR A 37 -0.16 12.36 -10.57
N ALA A 38 0.67 11.35 -10.79
CA ALA A 38 2.00 11.27 -10.21
C ALA A 38 2.95 12.31 -10.82
N GLY A 39 3.61 13.10 -9.97
CA GLY A 39 4.68 14.02 -10.31
C GLY A 39 5.99 13.62 -9.62
N ASP A 40 7.06 14.35 -9.92
CA ASP A 40 8.40 13.99 -9.44
C ASP A 40 8.56 14.23 -7.92
N GLU A 41 7.88 15.25 -7.38
CA GLU A 41 7.93 15.61 -5.95
C GLU A 41 6.66 15.23 -5.16
N GLY A 42 5.66 14.65 -5.81
CA GLY A 42 4.36 14.38 -5.20
C GLY A 42 3.27 14.02 -6.21
N CYS A 43 2.05 14.47 -5.96
CA CYS A 43 0.92 14.27 -6.86
C CYS A 43 0.10 15.54 -7.06
N GLN A 44 -0.45 15.68 -8.26
CA GLN A 44 -1.52 16.62 -8.55
C GLN A 44 -2.86 15.89 -8.49
N VAL A 45 -3.79 16.44 -7.71
CA VAL A 45 -5.10 15.85 -7.45
C VAL A 45 -6.18 16.82 -7.92
N SER A 46 -7.07 16.36 -8.80
CA SER A 46 -8.28 17.09 -9.15
C SER A 46 -9.45 16.55 -8.36
N LEU A 47 -10.28 17.45 -7.83
CA LEU A 47 -11.49 17.10 -7.09
C LEU A 47 -12.73 17.44 -7.93
N ARG A 48 -13.77 16.61 -7.87
CA ARG A 48 -14.97 16.78 -8.72
C ARG A 48 -15.69 18.12 -8.51
N GLU A 49 -15.75 18.58 -7.26
CA GLU A 49 -16.53 19.77 -6.87
C GLU A 49 -15.68 21.04 -6.80
N LYS A 50 -14.38 20.96 -7.08
CA LYS A 50 -13.45 22.07 -6.95
C LYS A 50 -12.68 22.29 -8.25
N THR A 51 -12.75 23.50 -8.77
CA THR A 51 -11.93 23.92 -9.90
C THR A 51 -10.46 24.05 -9.48
N GLY A 52 -9.58 23.46 -10.28
CA GLY A 52 -8.13 23.46 -10.07
C GLY A 52 -7.60 22.18 -9.43
N THR A 53 -6.27 22.09 -9.34
CA THR A 53 -5.55 20.94 -8.78
C THR A 53 -4.99 21.26 -7.40
N ILE A 54 -4.93 20.24 -6.55
CA ILE A 54 -4.24 20.29 -5.25
C ILE A 54 -2.93 19.53 -5.41
N GLU A 55 -1.83 20.13 -4.98
CA GLU A 55 -0.55 19.45 -4.91
C GLU A 55 -0.37 18.82 -3.53
N ILE A 56 -0.07 17.53 -3.52
CA ILE A 56 0.22 16.77 -2.30
C ILE A 56 1.66 16.26 -2.39
N PRO A 57 2.56 16.67 -1.48
CA PRO A 57 3.94 16.21 -1.47
C PRO A 57 4.05 14.68 -1.29
N ARG A 58 5.07 14.08 -1.90
CA ARG A 58 5.37 12.64 -1.75
C ARG A 58 5.54 12.23 -0.29
N ALA A 59 6.10 13.11 0.53
CA ALA A 59 6.30 12.89 1.96
C ALA A 59 4.96 12.57 2.68
N ASP A 60 3.86 13.18 2.27
CA ASP A 60 2.54 12.96 2.88
C ASP A 60 2.00 11.57 2.54
N TYR A 61 2.18 11.14 1.30
CA TYR A 61 1.86 9.76 0.89
C TYR A 61 2.69 8.72 1.64
N ILE A 62 3.99 8.97 1.82
CA ILE A 62 4.86 8.06 2.59
C ILE A 62 4.39 8.00 4.05
N ARG A 63 4.10 9.14 4.68
CA ARG A 63 3.58 9.20 6.06
C ARG A 63 2.27 8.44 6.18
N GLN A 64 1.33 8.66 5.26
CA GLN A 64 0.05 7.97 5.23
C GLN A 64 0.22 6.46 5.04
N PHE A 65 1.08 6.04 4.09
CA PHE A 65 1.34 4.64 3.81
C PHE A 65 1.92 3.92 5.04
N VAL A 66 2.90 4.52 5.72
CA VAL A 66 3.47 3.96 6.95
C VAL A 66 2.42 3.86 8.06
N ALA A 67 1.64 4.92 8.29
CA ALA A 67 0.60 4.94 9.31
C ALA A 67 -0.47 3.86 9.07
N ASP A 68 -0.95 3.74 7.82
CA ASP A 68 -1.92 2.72 7.43
C ASP A 68 -1.40 1.30 7.68
N ARG A 69 -0.13 1.06 7.36
CA ARG A 69 0.49 -0.25 7.58
C ARG A 69 0.63 -0.58 9.05
N GLN A 70 1.07 0.38 9.87
CA GLN A 70 1.18 0.19 11.31
C GLN A 70 -0.19 -0.14 11.91
N ALA A 71 -1.22 0.64 11.60
CA ALA A 71 -2.58 0.39 12.06
C ALA A 71 -3.09 -1.00 11.62
N ARG A 72 -2.89 -1.37 10.34
CA ARG A 72 -3.32 -2.67 9.79
C ARG A 72 -2.50 -3.86 10.26
N SER A 73 -1.38 -3.63 10.94
CA SER A 73 -0.56 -4.68 11.55
C SER A 73 -1.02 -5.02 12.96
N GLN A 74 -1.65 -4.07 13.66
CA GLN A 74 -2.10 -4.26 15.04
C GLN A 74 -3.23 -5.29 15.20
N SER A 75 -3.99 -5.56 14.13
CA SER A 75 -5.07 -6.55 14.10
C SER A 75 -4.64 -7.93 13.58
N LEU A 76 -3.33 -8.17 13.48
CA LEU A 76 -2.79 -9.44 13.01
C LEU A 76 -2.52 -10.37 14.18
N SER A 77 -2.88 -11.64 14.03
CA SER A 77 -2.48 -12.71 14.95
C SER A 77 -1.60 -13.72 14.23
N ALA A 78 -0.52 -14.16 14.87
CA ALA A 78 0.44 -15.09 14.27
C ALA A 78 0.46 -16.42 15.03
N THR A 79 0.52 -17.53 14.29
CA THR A 79 0.68 -18.88 14.84
C THR A 79 1.91 -19.53 14.22
N GLN A 80 2.91 -19.84 15.04
CA GLN A 80 4.12 -20.52 14.61
C GLN A 80 3.85 -22.02 14.36
N HIS A 81 4.47 -22.58 13.33
CA HIS A 81 4.39 -24.02 13.05
C HIS A 81 5.33 -24.77 13.99
N ILE A 82 4.82 -25.84 14.63
CA ILE A 82 5.57 -26.59 15.66
C ILE A 82 6.82 -27.28 15.08
N ASP A 83 6.72 -27.76 13.85
CA ASP A 83 7.76 -28.50 13.12
C ASP A 83 8.72 -27.59 12.33
N LYS A 84 8.33 -26.33 12.07
CA LYS A 84 9.08 -25.40 11.23
C LYS A 84 9.23 -24.04 11.90
N LYS A 85 10.32 -23.86 12.65
CA LYS A 85 10.58 -22.63 13.42
C LYS A 85 10.64 -21.36 12.58
N THR A 86 10.96 -21.46 11.29
CA THR A 86 11.04 -20.33 10.36
C THR A 86 9.74 -20.02 9.64
N VAL A 87 8.66 -20.76 9.93
CA VAL A 87 7.36 -20.61 9.26
C VAL A 87 6.28 -20.29 10.28
N TRP A 88 5.47 -19.28 9.98
CA TRP A 88 4.26 -18.99 10.73
C TRP A 88 3.11 -18.63 9.79
N THR A 89 1.90 -18.83 10.29
CA THR A 89 0.67 -18.37 9.65
C THR A 89 0.22 -17.10 10.33
N VAL A 90 0.06 -16.02 9.57
CA VAL A 90 -0.53 -14.76 10.04
C VAL A 90 -1.98 -14.71 9.61
N TRP A 91 -2.87 -14.56 10.59
CA TRP A 91 -4.28 -14.29 10.40
C TRP A 91 -4.53 -12.79 10.37
N ASN A 92 -5.27 -12.35 9.36
CA ASN A 92 -5.72 -10.98 9.23
C ASN A 92 -7.22 -10.91 9.51
N GLU A 93 -7.57 -10.46 10.72
CA GLU A 93 -8.95 -10.40 11.19
C GLU A 93 -9.82 -9.45 10.35
N SER A 94 -9.22 -8.39 9.80
CA SER A 94 -9.96 -7.39 9.02
C SER A 94 -10.55 -7.92 7.72
N ASN A 95 -10.00 -9.00 7.16
CA ASN A 95 -10.48 -9.60 5.92
C ASN A 95 -10.58 -11.13 5.96
N ASN A 96 -10.50 -11.73 7.15
CA ASN A 96 -10.69 -13.16 7.37
C ASN A 96 -9.77 -14.07 6.52
N ASN A 97 -8.55 -13.61 6.23
CA ASN A 97 -7.57 -14.33 5.40
C ASN A 97 -6.34 -14.77 6.20
N ARG A 98 -5.70 -15.86 5.75
CA ARG A 98 -4.44 -16.39 6.29
C ARG A 98 -3.33 -16.25 5.26
N TYR A 99 -2.16 -15.90 5.76
CA TYR A 99 -0.95 -15.81 4.95
C TYR A 99 0.17 -16.59 5.62
N THR A 100 0.94 -17.31 4.81
CA THR A 100 2.15 -17.99 5.26
C THR A 100 3.32 -17.03 5.15
N VAL A 101 4.08 -16.93 6.23
CA VAL A 101 5.30 -16.15 6.29
C VAL A 101 6.45 -17.09 6.58
N THR A 102 7.51 -16.96 5.79
CA THR A 102 8.74 -17.74 5.90
C THR A 102 9.92 -16.81 6.06
N VAL A 103 10.67 -16.98 7.14
CA VAL A 103 11.92 -16.24 7.38
C VAL A 103 13.08 -17.03 6.78
N THR A 104 13.82 -16.36 5.92
CA THR A 104 15.11 -16.85 5.43
C THR A 104 16.24 -16.11 6.15
N ARG A 105 17.50 -16.44 5.84
CA ARG A 105 18.66 -15.72 6.38
C ARG A 105 18.66 -14.24 5.99
N ASP A 106 18.17 -13.91 4.80
CA ASP A 106 18.41 -12.61 4.16
C ASP A 106 17.14 -11.76 4.00
N PHE A 107 15.95 -12.36 4.07
CA PHE A 107 14.67 -11.66 3.93
C PHE A 107 13.48 -12.50 4.44
N VAL A 108 12.33 -11.84 4.53
CA VAL A 108 11.05 -12.47 4.86
C VAL A 108 10.23 -12.64 3.58
N HIS A 109 9.72 -13.85 3.37
CA HIS A 109 8.78 -14.17 2.29
C HIS A 109 7.36 -14.25 2.86
N CYS A 110 6.39 -13.61 2.22
CA CYS A 110 4.98 -13.74 2.55
C CYS A 110 4.14 -13.97 1.29
N ASP A 111 3.16 -14.87 1.36
CA ASP A 111 2.24 -15.16 0.24
C ASP A 111 1.09 -14.13 0.10
N CYS A 112 1.12 -13.02 0.86
CA CYS A 112 0.08 -12.01 0.79
C CYS A 112 0.19 -11.09 -0.45
N PRO A 113 -0.93 -10.54 -0.96
CA PRO A 113 -0.91 -9.63 -2.11
C PRO A 113 -0.04 -8.38 -1.90
N ASP A 114 0.05 -7.88 -0.66
CA ASP A 114 0.87 -6.71 -0.33
C ASP A 114 2.38 -6.97 -0.49
N TRP A 115 2.83 -8.20 -0.22
CA TRP A 115 4.22 -8.60 -0.47
C TRP A 115 4.51 -8.62 -1.98
N GLN A 116 3.60 -9.20 -2.77
CA GLN A 116 3.71 -9.25 -4.24
C GLN A 116 3.74 -7.84 -4.86
N ASN A 117 2.82 -6.97 -4.45
CA ASN A 117 2.77 -5.57 -4.94
C ASN A 117 4.06 -4.81 -4.62
N GLN A 118 4.66 -5.06 -3.46
CA GLN A 118 5.93 -4.42 -3.11
C GLN A 118 7.11 -4.96 -3.91
N GLN A 119 7.14 -6.26 -4.21
CA GLN A 119 8.19 -6.78 -5.09
C GLN A 119 8.14 -6.13 -6.48
N GLU A 120 6.93 -5.95 -7.03
CA GLU A 120 6.77 -5.23 -8.30
C GLU A 120 7.17 -3.75 -8.17
N ALA A 121 6.79 -3.09 -7.07
CA ALA A 121 7.09 -1.68 -6.84
C ALA A 121 8.59 -1.39 -6.66
N PHE A 122 9.33 -2.29 -6.02
CA PHE A 122 10.75 -2.13 -5.71
C PHE A 122 11.68 -2.94 -6.62
N ASP A 123 11.13 -3.72 -7.55
CA ASP A 123 11.86 -4.63 -8.44
C ASP A 123 12.85 -5.54 -7.69
N THR A 124 12.38 -6.13 -6.58
CA THR A 124 13.21 -6.96 -5.70
C THR A 124 12.37 -7.91 -4.86
N VAL A 125 12.93 -9.07 -4.53
CA VAL A 125 12.32 -10.06 -3.61
C VAL A 125 12.49 -9.70 -2.14
N LYS A 126 13.41 -8.75 -1.83
CA LYS A 126 13.75 -8.34 -0.46
C LYS A 126 12.82 -7.22 0.01
N VAL A 127 11.54 -7.53 0.17
CA VAL A 127 10.50 -6.60 0.61
C VAL A 127 9.87 -7.06 1.92
N CYS A 128 9.32 -6.13 2.68
CA CYS A 128 8.67 -6.41 3.96
C CYS A 128 7.19 -6.08 3.89
N CYS A 129 6.36 -7.10 4.02
CA CYS A 129 4.92 -6.90 4.09
C CYS A 129 4.51 -6.57 5.52
N LYS A 130 3.23 -6.27 5.76
CA LYS A 130 2.74 -5.98 7.11
C LYS A 130 2.69 -7.23 8.02
N HIS A 131 2.87 -8.43 7.44
CA HIS A 131 2.81 -9.72 8.14
C HIS A 131 4.20 -10.24 8.55
N GLY A 132 5.27 -9.58 8.11
CA GLY A 132 6.67 -9.98 8.33
C GLY A 132 7.64 -9.22 7.43
#